data_AF-A0A7Y8I8N5-F1
#
_entry.id   AF-A0A7Y8I8N5-F1
#
_cell.length_a   1.000
_cell.length_b   1.000
_cell.length_c   1.000
_cell.angle_alpha   90.00
_cell.angle_beta   90.00
_cell.angle_gamma   90.00
#
_symmetry.space_group_name_H-M   'P 1'
#
loop_
_entity.id
_entity.type
_entity.pdbx_description
1 polymer ?
#
loop_
_entity_poly.entity_id
_entity_poly.type
_entity_poly.pdbx_seq_one_letter_code
_entity_poly.pdbx_strand_id
1 'polypeptide(L)'
;MGPAALTTILILVDNFGYLTTIFSMTLNFIIVLIVLLNAKLLLKVIGDGGSKAFAKIASLFLAAIAVMMIRVGVLNVLATTQ
;
A
#
# COMPACT_ATOMS: atom_id res chain seq x y z
N MET A 1 -2.08 2.53 7.42
CA MET A 1 -2.50 3.10 6.12
C MET A 1 -1.51 4.21 5.78
N GLY A 2 -0.71 4.05 4.74
CA GLY A 2 0.33 5.02 4.35
C GLY A 2 -0.19 6.07 3.36
N PRO A 3 0.68 6.99 2.90
CA PRO A 3 0.34 8.03 1.93
C PRO A 3 -0.20 7.47 0.61
N ALA A 4 0.30 6.30 0.18
CA ALA A 4 -0.18 5.64 -1.03
C ALA A 4 -1.67 5.28 -0.97
N ALA A 5 -2.18 4.84 0.19
CA ALA A 5 -3.60 4.52 0.35
C ALA A 5 -4.48 5.78 0.26
N LEU A 6 -3.99 6.91 0.79
CA LEU A 6 -4.66 8.20 0.65
C LEU A 6 -4.76 8.61 -0.82
N THR A 7 -3.68 8.48 -1.58
CA THR A 7 -3.68 8.77 -3.03
C THR A 7 -4.67 7.89 -3.78
N THR A 8 -4.72 6.59 -3.48
CA THR A 8 -5.70 5.67 -4.10
C THR A 8 -7.13 6.06 -3.80
N ILE A 9 -7.44 6.43 -2.55
CA ILE A 9 -8.78 6.89 -2.16
C ILE A 9 -9.13 8.18 -2.91
N LEU A 10 -8.18 9.11 -3.05
CA LEU A 10 -8.36 10.36 -3.78
C LEU A 10 -8.70 10.12 -5.26
N ILE A 11 -7.97 9.22 -5.92
CA ILE A 11 -8.22 8.83 -7.31
C ILE A 11 -9.58 8.11 -7.46
N LEU A 12 -9.93 7.23 -6.50
CA LEU A 12 -11.21 6.51 -6.53
C LEU A 12 -12.39 7.44 -6.35
N VAL A 13 -12.29 8.44 -5.47
CA VAL A 13 -13.36 9.41 -5.25
C VAL A 13 -13.64 10.23 -6.50
N ASP A 14 -12.59 10.60 -7.24
CA ASP A 14 -12.66 11.38 -8.47
C ASP A 14 -13.32 10.57 -9.61
N ASN A 15 -13.01 9.28 -9.70
CA ASN A 15 -13.50 8.42 -10.81
C ASN A 15 -14.86 7.76 -10.55
N PHE A 16 -15.16 7.37 -9.30
CA PHE A 16 -16.32 6.52 -8.96
C PHE A 16 -17.29 7.14 -7.96
N GLY A 17 -17.00 8.37 -7.48
CA GLY A 17 -17.80 9.06 -6.49
C GLY A 17 -17.63 8.54 -5.06
N TYR A 18 -18.26 9.24 -4.10
CA TYR A 18 -18.07 8.99 -2.67
C TYR A 18 -18.62 7.65 -2.17
N LEU A 19 -19.79 7.23 -2.66
CA LEU A 19 -20.48 6.03 -2.17
C LEU A 19 -19.69 4.75 -2.44
N THR A 20 -19.20 4.58 -3.67
CA THR A 20 -18.40 3.42 -4.07
C THR A 20 -17.05 3.37 -3.33
N THR A 21 -16.44 4.52 -3.09
CA THR A 21 -15.14 4.65 -2.42
C THR A 21 -15.24 4.24 -0.95
N ILE A 22 -16.24 4.75 -0.22
CA ILE A 22 -16.45 4.41 1.18
C ILE A 22 -16.76 2.91 1.32
N PHE A 23 -17.64 2.37 0.48
CA PHE A 23 -17.99 0.95 0.53
C PHE A 23 -16.76 0.04 0.28
N SER A 24 -15.95 0.38 -0.72
CA SER A 24 -14.71 -0.35 -1.02
C SER A 24 -13.69 -0.25 0.11
N MET A 25 -13.55 0.92 0.73
CA MET A 25 -12.65 1.12 1.88
C MET A 25 -13.12 0.32 3.10
N THR A 26 -14.42 0.33 3.40
CA THR A 26 -14.99 -0.46 4.50
C THR A 26 -14.76 -1.96 4.27
N LEU A 27 -15.02 -2.45 3.05
CA LEU A 27 -14.73 -3.85 2.70
C LEU A 27 -13.24 -4.19 2.84
N ASN A 28 -12.35 -3.30 2.39
CA ASN A 28 -10.90 -3.49 2.55
C ASN A 28 -10.52 -3.65 4.03
N PHE A 29 -11.07 -2.82 4.90
CA PHE A 29 -10.85 -2.92 6.35
C PHE A 29 -11.40 -4.22 6.94
N ILE A 30 -12.60 -4.65 6.53
CA ILE A 30 -13.19 -5.92 6.98
C ILE A 30 -12.28 -7.10 6.62
N ILE A 31 -11.77 -7.14 5.38
CA ILE A 31 -10.86 -8.19 4.92
C ILE A 31 -9.59 -8.19 5.77
N VAL A 32 -8.97 -7.03 5.96
CA VAL A 32 -7.77 -6.88 6.79
C VAL A 32 -8.04 -7.35 8.22
N LEU A 33 -9.17 -6.98 8.80
CA LEU A 33 -9.54 -7.35 10.16
C LEU A 33 -9.72 -8.87 10.30
N ILE A 34 -10.38 -9.52 9.34
CA ILE A 34 -10.51 -10.99 9.30
C ILE A 34 -9.13 -11.66 9.22
N VAL A 35 -8.23 -11.14 8.38
CA VAL A 35 -6.87 -11.66 8.24
C VAL A 35 -6.07 -11.50 9.54
N LEU A 36 -6.18 -10.35 10.21
CA LEU A 36 -5.52 -10.11 11.51
C LEU A 36 -6.07 -11.00 12.62
N LEU A 37 -7.38 -11.20 12.71
CA LEU A 37 -7.98 -12.12 13.68
C LEU A 37 -7.49 -13.56 13.48
N ASN A 38 -7.29 -13.97 12.23
CA ASN A 38 -6.75 -15.27 11.87
C ASN A 38 -5.21 -15.29 11.75
N ALA A 39 -4.51 -14.29 12.27
CA ALA A 39 -3.06 -14.18 12.12
C ALA A 39 -2.30 -15.39 12.68
N LYS A 40 -2.81 -16.05 13.74
CA LYS A 40 -2.21 -17.28 14.27
C LYS A 40 -2.25 -18.44 13.26
N LEU A 41 -3.35 -18.59 12.52
CA LEU A 41 -3.47 -19.58 11.45
C LEU A 41 -2.56 -19.20 10.28
N LEU A 42 -2.54 -17.93 9.90
CA LEU A 42 -1.69 -17.42 8.82
C LEU A 42 -0.20 -17.64 9.11
N LEU A 43 0.25 -17.33 10.34
CA LEU A 43 1.62 -17.57 10.80
C LEU A 43 1.96 -19.06 10.88
N LYS A 44 0.99 -19.93 11.18
CA LYS A 44 1.21 -21.38 11.19
C LYS A 44 1.35 -21.96 9.78
N VAL A 45 0.62 -21.41 8.80
CA VAL A 45 0.70 -21.83 7.38
C VAL A 45 1.96 -21.29 6.70
N ILE A 46 2.31 -20.02 6.94
CA ILE A 46 3.47 -19.37 6.34
C ILE A 46 4.78 -19.72 7.08
N GLY A 47 4.69 -19.99 8.39
CA GLY A 47 5.82 -20.19 9.28
C GLY A 47 6.58 -18.89 9.59
N ASP A 48 7.41 -18.92 10.64
CA ASP A 48 8.28 -17.79 11.01
C ASP A 48 9.26 -17.40 9.89
N GLY A 49 9.76 -18.39 9.15
CA GLY A 49 10.65 -18.17 8.01
C GLY A 49 9.98 -17.43 6.86
N GLY A 50 8.77 -17.86 6.47
CA GLY A 50 8.01 -17.22 5.40
C GLY A 50 7.58 -15.80 5.76
N SER A 51 7.21 -15.55 7.02
CA SER A 51 6.84 -14.21 7.50
C SER A 51 8.01 -13.23 7.41
N LYS A 52 9.21 -13.66 7.85
CA LYS A 52 10.44 -12.87 7.71
C LYS A 52 10.83 -12.63 6.25
N ALA A 53 10.72 -13.64 5.39
CA ALA A 53 10.99 -13.48 3.96
C ALA A 53 10.03 -12.48 3.31
N PHE A 54 8.73 -12.58 3.60
CA PHE A 54 7.72 -11.65 3.11
C PHE A 54 7.99 -10.22 3.57
N ALA A 55 8.31 -10.02 4.85
CA ALA A 55 8.66 -8.70 5.37
C ALA A 55 9.88 -8.10 4.65
N LYS A 56 10.89 -8.92 4.35
CA LYS A 56 12.08 -8.48 3.62
C LYS A 56 11.75 -8.09 2.19
N ILE A 57 10.93 -8.87 1.49
CA ILE A 57 10.47 -8.56 0.13
C ILE A 57 9.66 -7.27 0.11
N ALA A 58 8.71 -7.10 1.04
CA ALA A 58 7.92 -5.88 1.17
C ALA A 58 8.80 -4.64 1.40
N SER A 59 9.83 -4.75 2.25
CA SER A 59 10.78 -3.65 2.48
C SER A 59 11.58 -3.28 1.23
N LEU A 60 11.97 -4.28 0.41
CA LEU A 60 12.68 -4.04 -0.84
C LEU A 60 11.82 -3.29 -1.85
N PHE A 61 10.56 -3.69 -2.00
CA PHE A 61 9.59 -2.98 -2.84
C PHE A 61 9.36 -1.55 -2.36
N LEU A 62 9.19 -1.35 -1.05
CA LEU A 62 8.97 -0.02 -0.50
C LEU A 62 10.17 0.91 -0.74
N ALA A 63 11.39 0.39 -0.58
CA ALA A 63 12.62 1.11 -0.90
C ALA A 63 12.71 1.46 -2.40
N ALA A 64 12.37 0.51 -3.28
CA ALA A 64 12.36 0.73 -4.73
C ALA A 64 11.35 1.81 -5.14
N ILE A 65 10.12 1.76 -4.60
CA ILE A 65 9.10 2.78 -4.85
C ILE A 65 9.54 4.14 -4.30
N ALA A 66 10.15 4.18 -3.11
CA ALA A 66 10.67 5.42 -2.54
C ALA A 66 11.76 6.05 -3.42
N VAL A 67 12.74 5.27 -3.88
CA VAL A 67 13.80 5.76 -4.78
C VAL A 67 13.21 6.22 -6.12
N MET A 68 12.22 5.51 -6.66
CA MET A 68 11.49 5.95 -7.86
C MET A 68 10.80 7.30 -7.63
N MET A 69 10.07 7.46 -6.53
CA MET A 69 9.37 8.72 -6.21
C MET A 69 10.35 9.89 -6.06
N ILE A 70 11.48 9.67 -5.39
CA ILE A 70 12.55 10.68 -5.25
C ILE A 70 13.11 11.04 -6.63
N ARG A 71 13.43 10.04 -7.46
CA ARG A 71 13.98 10.25 -8.81
C ARG A 71 13.03 11.09 -9.67
N VAL A 72 11.73 10.76 -9.69
CA VAL A 72 10.72 11.51 -10.45
C VAL A 72 10.61 12.95 -9.95
N GLY A 73 10.59 13.15 -8.63
CA GLY A 73 10.53 14.48 -8.03
C GLY A 73 11.74 15.36 -8.40
N VAL A 74 12.96 14.83 -8.27
CA VAL A 74 14.20 15.56 -8.59
C VAL A 74 14.29 15.92 -10.06
N LEU A 75 13.98 14.98 -10.96
CA LEU A 75 13.99 15.24 -12.40
C LEU A 75 12.99 16.34 -12.80
N ASN A 76 11.81 16.37 -12.17
CA ASN A 76 10.79 17.38 -12.47
C ASN A 76 11.23 18.79 -12.03
N VAL A 77 11.85 18.92 -10.86
CA VAL A 77 12.39 20.20 -10.37
C VAL A 77 13.51 20.73 -11.27
N LEU A 78 14.41 19.85 -11.70
CA LEU A 78 15.50 20.23 -12.61
C LEU A 78 14.98 20.64 -13.99
N ALA A 79 13.99 19.92 -14.52
CA ALA A 79 13.37 20.22 -15.82
C ALA A 79 12.57 21.53 -15.83
N THR A 80 11.92 21.87 -14.71
CA THR A 80 11.13 23.12 -14.58
C THR A 80 12.00 24.38 -14.48
N THR A 81 13.31 24.23 -14.22
CA THR A 81 14.25 25.36 -14.08
C THR A 81 14.91 25.75 -15.42
N GLN A 82 14.59 25.08 -16.53
CA GLN A 82 14.91 25.51 -17.90
C GLN A 82 13.67 26.01 -18.63
#